data_AF-A0A7C3JMP3-F1
#
_entry.id   AF-A0A7C3JMP3-F1
#
_cell.length_a   1.000
_cell.length_b   1.000
_cell.length_c   1.000
_cell.angle_alpha   90.00
_cell.angle_beta   90.00
_cell.angle_gamma   90.00
#
_symmetry.space_group_name_H-M   'P 1'
#
loop_
_entity.id
_entity.type
_entity.pdbx_description
1 polymer ?
#
loop_
_entity_poly.entity_id
_entity_poly.type
_entity_poly.pdbx_seq_one_letter_code
_entity_poly.pdbx_strand_id
1 'polypeptide(L)'
;MARLRDRSLAPRDRGACADPSLRKTGARVTIRTRDGRVVSRRVEHAPGTLARPMSDDDLEAKFRGLAAEVLPAARIAGLATVCWNVGELHDAGALARAAAPVAR
;
A
#
# COMPACT_ATOMS: atom_id res chain seq x y z
N MET A 1 -7.63 -7.28 4.05
CA MET A 1 -6.62 -6.94 5.07
C MET A 1 -6.86 -7.81 6.30
N ALA A 2 -6.20 -8.97 6.40
CA ALA A 2 -6.27 -9.80 7.60
C ALA A 2 -5.66 -9.01 8.77
N ARG A 3 -6.49 -8.60 9.73
CA ARG A 3 -6.04 -7.87 10.92
C ARG A 3 -5.08 -8.77 11.69
N LEU A 4 -3.93 -8.24 12.11
CA LEU A 4 -2.95 -8.87 13.01
C LEU A 4 -3.57 -9.14 14.40
N ARG A 5 -4.54 -10.04 14.48
CA ARG A 5 -5.15 -10.53 15.72
C ARG A 5 -5.33 -12.05 15.71
N ASP A 6 -4.48 -12.77 14.98
CA ASP A 6 -4.39 -14.21 15.15
C ASP A 6 -3.43 -14.52 16.33
N ARG A 7 -4.02 -14.93 17.45
CA ARG A 7 -3.33 -15.38 18.68
C ARG A 7 -2.67 -16.77 18.54
N SER A 8 -2.76 -17.43 17.37
CA SER A 8 -2.27 -18.80 17.15
C SER A 8 -0.73 -18.96 17.08
N LEU A 9 0.02 -17.86 17.06
CA LEU A 9 1.48 -17.86 17.05
C LEU A 9 2.02 -17.52 18.44
N ALA A 10 2.40 -18.54 19.22
CA ALA A 10 3.15 -18.40 20.47
C ALA A 10 4.42 -17.51 20.28
N PRO A 11 4.94 -16.88 21.34
CA PRO A 11 6.14 -16.05 21.22
C PRO A 11 7.33 -16.95 20.92
N ARG A 12 7.79 -16.93 19.68
CA ARG A 12 9.11 -17.39 19.26
C ARG A 12 9.89 -16.15 18.88
N ASP A 13 11.14 -16.10 19.32
CA ASP A 13 12.23 -15.17 18.98
C ASP A 13 11.94 -14.24 17.77
N ARG A 14 11.07 -13.25 18.01
CA ARG A 14 10.57 -12.32 17.00
C ARG A 14 11.31 -11.01 17.23
N GLY A 15 12.41 -10.83 16.50
CA GLY A 15 13.19 -9.61 16.50
C GLY A 15 13.16 -8.95 15.12
N ALA A 16 13.20 -7.62 15.12
CA ALA A 16 13.62 -6.83 13.97
C ALA A 16 14.90 -6.11 14.37
N CYS A 17 15.95 -6.24 13.56
CA CYS A 17 17.18 -5.51 13.73
C CYS A 17 17.49 -4.72 12.45
N ALA A 18 18.19 -3.61 12.59
CA ALA A 18 18.73 -2.89 11.45
C ALA A 18 19.83 -3.73 10.81
N ASP A 19 19.80 -3.86 9.48
CA ASP A 19 20.85 -4.49 8.70
C ASP A 19 21.52 -3.42 7.83
N PRO A 20 22.79 -3.05 8.12
CA PRO A 20 23.51 -2.04 7.35
C PRO A 20 23.67 -2.36 5.85
N SER A 21 23.50 -3.63 5.46
CA SER A 21 23.56 -4.05 4.05
C SER A 21 22.26 -3.80 3.28
N LEU A 22 21.17 -3.44 3.97
CA LEU A 22 19.88 -3.14 3.36
C LEU A 22 19.74 -1.63 3.10
N ARG A 23 19.23 -1.30 1.91
CA ARG A 23 18.78 0.07 1.61
C ARG A 23 17.53 0.40 2.41
N LYS A 24 17.23 1.69 2.55
CA LYS A 24 16.05 2.21 3.29
C LYS A 24 14.72 1.54 2.93
N THR A 25 14.55 1.14 1.67
CA THR A 25 13.31 0.52 1.15
C THR A 25 13.42 -0.99 0.93
N GLY A 26 14.53 -1.60 1.37
CA GLY A 26 14.75 -3.03 1.31
C GLY A 26 14.40 -3.71 2.63
N ALA A 27 14.13 -5.01 2.57
CA ALA A 27 13.85 -5.83 3.74
C ALA A 27 14.29 -7.28 3.50
N ARG A 28 14.71 -7.96 4.57
CA ARG A 28 14.89 -9.41 4.60
C ARG A 28 14.05 -10.00 5.72
N VAL A 29 13.28 -11.03 5.38
CA VAL A 29 12.44 -11.76 6.33
C VAL A 29 12.87 -13.22 6.30
N THR A 30 13.10 -13.79 7.48
CA THR A 30 13.38 -15.22 7.65
C THR A 30 12.32 -15.81 8.58
N ILE A 31 11.68 -16.88 8.15
CA ILE A 31 10.65 -17.60 8.88
C ILE A 31 11.18 -18.99 9.19
N ARG A 32 11.16 -19.38 10.46
CA ARG A 32 11.36 -20.76 10.90
C ARG A 32 10.01 -21.40 11.19
N THR A 33 9.67 -22.47 10.48
CA THR A 33 8.41 -23.20 10.63
C THR A 33 8.47 -24.20 11.78
N ARG A 34 7.32 -24.73 12.20
CA ARG A 34 7.24 -25.69 13.32
C ARG A 34 7.95 -27.01 13.04
N ASP A 35 7.99 -27.44 11.78
CA ASP A 35 8.69 -28.63 11.29
C ASP A 35 10.18 -28.37 11.01
N GLY A 36 10.71 -27.21 11.44
CA GLY A 36 12.14 -26.89 11.39
C GLY A 36 12.63 -26.30 10.07
N ARG A 37 11.77 -26.15 9.04
CA ARG A 37 12.18 -25.49 7.79
C ARG A 37 12.48 -24.01 8.01
N VAL A 38 13.40 -23.50 7.21
CA VAL A 38 13.75 -22.08 7.19
C VAL A 38 13.47 -21.54 5.81
N VAL A 39 12.60 -20.54 5.71
CA VAL A 39 12.30 -19.82 4.47
C VAL A 39 12.78 -18.39 4.64
N SER A 40 13.68 -17.94 3.77
CA SER A 40 14.14 -16.55 3.75
C SER A 40 13.76 -15.87 2.46
N ARG A 41 13.37 -14.60 2.54
CA ARG A 41 13.11 -13.76 1.38
C ARG A 41 13.71 -12.39 1.60
N ARG A 42 14.43 -11.91 0.58
CA ARG A 42 14.97 -10.56 0.52
C ARG A 42 14.27 -9.78 -0.59
N VAL A 43 13.96 -8.52 -0.33
CA VAL A 43 13.45 -7.55 -1.29
C VAL A 43 14.39 -6.36 -1.24
N GLU A 44 15.06 -6.04 -2.35
CA GLU A 44 15.94 -4.86 -2.43
C GLU A 44 15.14 -3.56 -2.56
N HIS A 45 14.07 -3.61 -3.35
CA HIS A 45 13.22 -2.48 -3.67
C HIS A 45 11.75 -2.85 -3.49
N ALA A 46 11.12 -2.23 -2.49
CA ALA A 46 9.69 -2.33 -2.29
C ALA A 46 8.92 -1.82 -3.53
N PRO A 47 7.73 -2.38 -3.83
CA PRO A 47 6.83 -1.82 -4.84
C PRO A 47 6.51 -0.35 -4.55
N GLY A 48 6.46 0.48 -5.59
CA GLY A 48 6.21 1.93 -5.49
C GLY A 48 7.46 2.76 -5.21
N THR A 49 8.65 2.16 -5.24
CA THR A 49 9.92 2.90 -5.23
C THR A 49 10.32 3.32 -6.63
N LEU A 50 11.24 4.29 -6.78
CA LEU A 50 11.74 4.68 -8.11
C LEU A 50 12.39 3.52 -8.87
N ALA A 51 13.04 2.59 -8.15
CA ALA A 51 13.66 1.41 -8.73
C ALA A 51 12.67 0.28 -9.04
N ARG A 52 11.44 0.35 -8.49
CA ARG A 52 10.35 -0.60 -8.75
C ARG A 52 9.02 0.14 -8.69
N PRO A 53 8.71 0.98 -9.71
CA PRO A 53 7.49 1.77 -9.72
C PRO A 53 6.26 0.85 -9.77
N MET A 54 5.14 1.36 -9.26
CA MET A 54 3.84 0.72 -9.48
C MET A 54 3.39 1.02 -10.90
N SER A 55 2.64 0.09 -11.51
CA SER A 55 1.88 0.41 -12.72
C SER A 55 0.73 1.36 -12.40
N ASP A 56 0.11 1.93 -13.42
CA ASP A 56 -1.08 2.75 -13.26
C ASP A 56 -2.24 1.94 -12.67
N ASP A 57 -2.38 0.67 -13.06
CA ASP A 57 -3.37 -0.25 -12.49
C ASP A 57 -3.13 -0.52 -10.99
N ASP A 58 -1.86 -0.70 -10.59
CA ASP A 58 -1.48 -0.88 -9.18
C ASP A 58 -1.80 0.39 -8.36
N LEU A 59 -1.50 1.57 -8.93
CA LEU A 59 -1.82 2.86 -8.33
C LEU A 59 -3.33 3.05 -8.17
N GLU A 60 -4.10 2.73 -9.20
CA GLU A 60 -5.55 2.88 -9.19
C GLU A 60 -6.22 1.88 -8.23
N ALA A 61 -5.78 0.63 -8.20
CA ALA A 61 -6.25 -0.36 -7.24
C ALA A 61 -5.98 0.08 -5.80
N LYS A 62 -4.77 0.60 -5.52
CA LYS A 62 -4.42 1.15 -4.21
C LYS A 62 -5.28 2.36 -3.85
N PHE A 63 -5.47 3.29 -4.79
CA PHE A 63 -6.30 4.47 -4.61
C PHE A 63 -7.75 4.09 -4.28
N ARG A 64 -8.36 3.22 -5.07
CA ARG A 64 -9.73 2.73 -4.85
C ARG A 64 -9.89 2.06 -3.48
N GLY A 65 -8.91 1.26 -3.07
CA GLY A 65 -8.90 0.59 -1.76
C GLY A 65 -8.88 1.56 -0.58
N LEU A 66 -8.12 2.65 -0.69
CA LEU A 66 -8.06 3.69 0.35
C LEU A 66 -9.29 4.61 0.33
N ALA A 67 -9.74 5.02 -0.86
CA ALA A 67 -10.87 5.93 -1.02
C ALA A 67 -12.22 5.27 -0.62
N ALA A 68 -12.33 3.94 -0.70
CA ALA A 68 -13.52 3.20 -0.30
C ALA A 68 -13.86 3.34 1.20
N GLU A 69 -12.92 3.77 2.03
CA GLU A 69 -13.18 4.04 3.45
C GLU A 69 -14.00 5.32 3.67
N VAL A 70 -14.08 6.21 2.66
CA VAL A 70 -14.64 7.57 2.81
C VAL A 70 -15.58 8.00 1.68
N LEU A 71 -15.57 7.32 0.53
CA LEU A 71 -16.39 7.67 -0.64
C LEU A 71 -17.11 6.43 -1.23
N PRO A 72 -18.34 6.60 -1.77
CA PRO A 72 -19.01 5.54 -2.54
C PRO A 72 -18.26 5.19 -3.83
N ALA A 73 -18.33 3.93 -4.28
CA ALA A 73 -17.61 3.43 -5.46
C ALA A 73 -17.79 4.29 -6.73
N ALA A 74 -19.01 4.77 -7.00
CA ALA A 74 -19.30 5.63 -8.14
C ALA A 74 -18.52 6.97 -8.09
N ARG A 75 -18.34 7.55 -6.90
CA ARG A 75 -17.58 8.78 -6.69
C ARG A 75 -16.07 8.55 -6.84
N ILE A 76 -15.58 7.37 -6.44
CA ILE A 76 -14.16 7.01 -6.53
C ILE A 76 -13.70 6.94 -7.99
N ALA A 77 -14.48 6.32 -8.87
CA ALA A 77 -14.14 6.22 -10.29
C ALA A 77 -14.04 7.60 -10.96
N GLY A 78 -15.00 8.50 -10.65
CA GLY A 78 -14.95 9.89 -11.11
C GLY A 78 -13.74 10.64 -10.57
N LEU A 79 -13.42 10.48 -9.29
CA LEU A 79 -12.26 11.12 -8.68
C LEU A 79 -10.92 10.61 -9.25
N ALA A 80 -10.78 9.31 -9.51
CA ALA A 80 -9.60 8.75 -10.17
C ALA A 80 -9.38 9.38 -11.56
N THR A 81 -10.46 9.55 -12.33
CA THR A 81 -10.43 10.22 -13.64
C THR A 81 -9.92 11.67 -13.52
N VAL A 82 -10.41 12.43 -12.53
CA VAL A 82 -9.93 13.80 -12.28
C VAL A 82 -8.45 13.83 -11.88
N CYS A 83 -7.98 12.87 -11.08
CA CYS A 83 -6.57 12.76 -10.71
C CYS A 83 -5.67 12.51 -11.93
N TRP A 84 -6.07 11.60 -12.83
CA TRP A 84 -5.29 11.28 -14.02
C TRP A 84 -5.21 12.45 -15.01
N ASN A 85 -6.24 13.30 -15.07
CA ASN A 85 -6.29 14.46 -15.96
C ASN A 85 -6.03 15.79 -15.23
N VAL A 86 -5.37 15.75 -14.06
CA VAL A 86 -5.21 16.93 -13.19
C VAL A 86 -4.49 18.08 -13.89
N GLY A 87 -3.55 17.78 -14.78
CA GLY A 87 -2.80 18.77 -15.56
C GLY A 87 -3.63 19.51 -16.62
N GLU A 88 -4.82 19.00 -16.95
CA GLU A 88 -5.73 19.56 -17.95
C GLU A 88 -6.90 20.34 -17.32
N LEU A 89 -6.98 20.37 -15.99
CA LEU A 89 -8.06 21.07 -15.30
C LEU A 89 -7.92 22.59 -15.44
N HIS A 90 -8.98 23.24 -15.93
CA HIS A 90 -9.10 24.70 -15.91
C HIS A 90 -9.24 25.28 -14.49
N ASP A 91 -9.78 24.48 -13.56
CA ASP A 91 -9.96 24.84 -12.14
C ASP A 91 -9.47 23.70 -11.25
N ALA A 92 -8.36 23.92 -10.53
CA ALA A 92 -7.82 22.97 -9.57
C ALA A 92 -8.82 22.65 -8.42
N GLY A 93 -9.77 23.56 -8.13
CA GLY A 93 -10.84 23.34 -7.16
C GLY A 93 -11.77 22.18 -7.53
N ALA A 94 -11.81 21.77 -8.80
CA ALA A 94 -12.58 20.60 -9.25
C ALA A 94 -12.13 19.32 -8.54
N LEU A 95 -10.83 19.16 -8.29
CA LEU A 95 -10.27 18.02 -7.56
C LEU A 95 -10.79 17.98 -6.11
N ALA A 96 -10.73 19.11 -5.41
CA ALA A 96 -11.18 19.21 -4.02
C ALA A 96 -12.68 18.91 -3.88
N ARG A 97 -13.51 19.44 -4.80
CA ARG A 97 -14.96 19.16 -4.81
C ARG A 97 -15.27 17.69 -5.10
N ALA A 98 -14.53 17.06 -6.01
CA ALA A 98 -14.69 15.63 -6.30
C ALA A 98 -14.31 14.74 -5.09
N ALA A 99 -13.28 15.15 -4.34
CA ALA A 99 -12.79 14.45 -3.15
C ALA A 99 -13.57 14.73 -1.86
N ALA A 100 -14.43 15.76 -1.83
CA ALA A 100 -15.15 16.14 -0.63
C ALA A 100 -16.04 15.00 -0.10
N PRO A 101 -16.03 14.69 1.20
CA PRO A 101 -16.90 13.66 1.76
C PRO A 101 -18.38 14.02 1.52
N VAL A 102 -19.23 12.99 1.39
CA VAL A 102 -20.68 13.22 1.41
C VAL A 102 -21.02 13.70 2.82
N ALA A 103 -21.66 14.87 2.93
CA ALA A 103 -22.14 15.37 4.22
C ALA A 103 -22.99 14.28 4.89
N ARG A 104 -22.66 13.98 6.15
CA ARG A 104 -23.25 12.87 6.90
C ARG A 104 -24.62 13.23 7.44
#